data_AF-A0A9P5LZI6-F1
#
_entry.id   AF-A0A9P5LZI6-F1
#
_cell.length_a   1.000
_cell.length_b   1.000
_cell.length_c   1.000
_cell.angle_alpha   90.00
_cell.angle_beta   90.00
_cell.angle_gamma   90.00
#
_symmetry.space_group_name_H-M   'P 1'
#
loop_
_entity.id
_entity.type
_entity.pdbx_description
1 polymer ?
#
loop_
_entity_poly.entity_id
_entity_poly.type
_entity_poly.pdbx_seq_one_letter_code
_entity_poly.pdbx_strand_id
1 'polypeptide(L)'
;MEKVVGEDVKEAEERGRGTQGQWVMKSFEYEEWGWRCLRVFTDAADKMSLKTENRKQNSTFHSFLPREIALEREKHLTICTNTTVHRVEFSDDDGIPRASKVIFGSSDSKSTKTFEAKVMKEVIICSGALGSPQVLMLSGIGPRQHLEEHNIKVIHDLPGVGSNFTDHPSIPVAWEIPISESIIQVAVSPLKAILELAKYLLFGTGIMSLPSQTLSFFIRSQSLNEHAIGSLIKDSSSSNIEPTPTETSPLHLSKPQNQVPDIELIPLAVSATDDTKEHQSTFSKIGIFCILAVICDPLSRGSVRLTSSSPHSYPAVDFGIFSNPDDMILARRAVHLALAFGKTMLASGFPLLRPVTFSSESQDLDVEHGDHEEMDKFIRHRVRNTFHYSSTCRMGSEADENAPGVVDNELRVHGVKGVRIADASVFPKIVSHHTMAPAAMVATRCAGFLVDAQKNS
;
A
#
# COMPACT_ATOMS: atom_id res chain seq x y z
N MET A 1 11.64 -24.81 11.41
CA MET A 1 12.67 -24.41 12.40
C MET A 1 12.01 -24.54 13.76
N GLU A 2 12.01 -25.74 14.32
CA GLU A 2 11.43 -26.05 15.63
C GLU A 2 12.51 -25.98 16.71
N LYS A 3 12.08 -25.55 17.91
CA LYS A 3 12.72 -25.66 19.24
C LYS A 3 13.99 -24.84 19.48
N VAL A 4 13.81 -23.69 20.15
CA VAL A 4 14.62 -23.30 21.32
C VAL A 4 13.72 -22.59 22.35
N VAL A 5 13.44 -23.30 23.46
CA VAL A 5 13.45 -22.85 24.88
C VAL A 5 12.66 -21.58 25.25
N GLY A 6 11.69 -21.55 26.16
CA GLY A 6 11.48 -22.40 27.34
C GLY A 6 12.18 -21.84 28.60
N GLU A 7 11.97 -20.58 28.97
CA GLU A 7 12.37 -20.04 30.28
C GLU A 7 11.26 -19.15 30.88
N ASP A 8 11.07 -19.29 32.19
CA ASP A 8 9.95 -18.79 32.99
C ASP A 8 9.94 -17.27 33.17
N VAL A 9 8.79 -16.67 32.84
CA VAL A 9 8.48 -15.22 32.87
C VAL A 9 8.70 -14.56 34.26
N LYS A 10 8.71 -15.34 35.34
CA LYS A 10 8.84 -14.82 36.72
C LYS A 10 10.26 -14.39 37.10
N GLU A 11 11.29 -14.96 36.49
CA GLU A 11 12.68 -14.64 36.87
C GLU A 11 13.18 -13.33 36.24
N ALA A 12 12.52 -12.86 35.17
CA ALA A 12 12.80 -11.59 34.51
C ALA A 12 12.23 -10.37 35.29
N GLU A 13 11.14 -10.55 36.04
CA GLU A 13 10.50 -9.48 36.81
C GLU A 13 11.33 -9.03 38.02
N GLU A 14 12.09 -9.94 38.66
CA GLU A 14 12.86 -9.61 39.86
C GLU A 14 14.17 -8.84 39.58
N ARG A 15 14.70 -8.90 38.34
CA ARG A 15 15.96 -8.24 37.96
C ARG A 15 15.79 -6.80 37.44
N GLY A 16 14.55 -6.30 37.35
CA GLY A 16 14.21 -4.99 36.78
C GLY A 16 14.34 -3.77 37.72
N ARG A 17 14.69 -3.94 39.00
CA ARG A 17 14.80 -2.80 39.95
C ARG A 17 16.20 -2.19 39.96
N GLY A 18 16.39 -1.11 39.20
CA GLY A 18 17.53 -0.21 39.33
C GLY A 18 17.44 0.70 40.56
N THR A 19 18.58 1.01 41.16
CA THR A 19 18.74 1.56 42.52
C THR A 19 18.51 3.07 42.70
N GLN A 20 18.02 3.82 41.71
CA GLN A 20 17.93 5.30 41.82
C GLN A 20 16.70 5.99 41.21
N GLY A 21 15.61 5.28 40.90
CA GLY A 21 14.30 5.93 40.65
C GLY A 21 14.21 6.90 39.45
N GLN A 22 15.10 6.83 38.47
CA GLN A 22 14.96 7.54 37.18
C GLN A 22 14.48 6.60 36.07
N TRP A 23 13.50 7.04 35.30
CA TRP A 23 13.05 6.38 34.07
C TRP A 23 14.06 6.64 32.95
N VAL A 24 14.86 5.61 32.63
CA VAL A 24 15.64 5.54 31.40
C VAL A 24 14.86 4.64 30.46
N MET A 25 14.40 5.17 29.33
CA MET A 25 13.86 4.38 28.21
C MET A 25 14.96 3.46 27.69
N LYS A 26 15.10 2.27 28.30
CA LYS A 26 15.89 1.18 27.74
C LYS A 26 15.13 0.61 26.55
N SER A 27 15.88 0.26 25.53
CA SER A 27 15.56 -0.39 24.25
C SER A 27 14.72 -1.69 24.31
N PHE A 28 14.00 -1.96 25.39
CA PHE A 28 13.28 -3.20 25.64
C PHE A 28 11.83 -3.23 25.11
N GLU A 29 11.22 -2.09 24.77
CA GLU A 29 9.86 -2.09 24.23
C GLU A 29 9.78 -2.54 22.76
N TYR A 30 10.86 -2.46 21.98
CA TYR A 30 10.84 -2.86 20.56
C TYR A 30 10.79 -4.38 20.35
N GLU A 31 11.36 -5.18 21.26
CA GLU A 31 11.37 -6.63 21.12
C GLU A 31 10.01 -7.25 21.47
N GLU A 32 9.38 -6.90 22.60
CA GLU A 32 8.05 -7.45 22.93
C GLU A 32 6.96 -7.04 21.93
N TRP A 33 6.98 -5.78 21.47
CA TRP A 33 6.09 -5.31 20.40
C TRP A 33 6.42 -5.99 19.08
N GLY A 34 7.70 -6.12 18.74
CA GLY A 34 8.19 -6.84 17.57
C GLY A 34 7.74 -8.31 17.55
N TRP A 35 7.82 -9.02 18.67
CA TRP A 35 7.38 -10.42 18.80
C TRP A 35 5.87 -10.59 18.79
N ARG A 36 5.11 -9.62 19.32
CA ARG A 36 3.64 -9.60 19.22
C ARG A 36 3.18 -9.27 17.79
N CYS A 37 3.81 -8.30 17.14
CA CYS A 37 3.61 -8.00 15.72
C CYS A 37 4.02 -9.18 14.84
N LEU A 38 5.12 -9.86 15.14
CA LEU A 38 5.58 -11.03 14.41
C LEU A 38 4.60 -12.20 14.58
N ARG A 39 4.04 -12.43 15.78
CA ARG A 39 2.99 -13.45 15.98
C ARG A 39 1.69 -13.14 15.24
N VAL A 40 1.25 -11.87 15.27
CA VAL A 40 0.09 -11.43 14.48
C VAL A 40 0.37 -11.53 12.98
N PHE A 41 1.59 -11.19 12.56
CA PHE A 41 2.04 -11.35 11.19
C PHE A 41 2.08 -12.82 10.80
N THR A 42 2.63 -13.72 11.61
CA THR A 42 2.65 -15.16 11.30
C THR A 42 1.26 -15.76 11.31
N ASP A 43 0.35 -15.39 12.22
CA ASP A 43 -1.02 -15.91 12.22
C ASP A 43 -1.83 -15.40 11.01
N ALA A 44 -1.67 -14.11 10.66
CA ALA A 44 -2.31 -13.52 9.48
C ALA A 44 -1.69 -14.08 8.20
N ALA A 45 -0.36 -14.19 8.14
CA ALA A 45 0.39 -14.76 7.04
C ALA A 45 0.27 -16.28 6.95
N ASP A 46 -0.12 -16.99 8.01
CA ASP A 46 -0.45 -18.43 7.99
C ASP A 46 -1.86 -18.66 7.43
N LYS A 47 -2.81 -17.80 7.81
CA LYS A 47 -4.16 -17.79 7.22
C LYS A 47 -4.19 -17.29 5.78
N MET A 48 -3.33 -16.32 5.45
CA MET A 48 -3.09 -15.82 4.10
C MET A 48 -1.99 -16.61 3.38
N SER A 49 -1.35 -17.54 4.08
CA SER A 49 -0.21 -18.28 3.57
C SER A 49 -0.60 -18.86 2.25
N LEU A 50 0.28 -18.68 1.28
CA LEU A 50 0.36 -19.48 0.08
C LEU A 50 0.64 -20.95 0.46
N LYS A 51 -0.17 -21.56 1.34
CA LYS A 51 -0.43 -22.99 1.33
C LYS A 51 -1.14 -23.26 0.03
N THR A 52 -0.31 -23.50 -0.96
CA THR A 52 -0.54 -24.02 -2.31
C THR A 52 -1.24 -25.38 -2.31
N GLU A 53 -1.94 -25.78 -1.23
CA GLU A 53 -2.69 -27.02 -1.15
C GLU A 53 -3.81 -27.06 -2.20
N ASN A 54 -4.36 -25.90 -2.61
CA ASN A 54 -5.37 -25.81 -3.67
C ASN A 54 -5.03 -24.88 -4.84
N ARG A 55 -3.84 -24.25 -4.86
CA ARG A 55 -3.33 -23.37 -5.95
C ARG A 55 -4.33 -22.31 -6.46
N LYS A 56 -5.20 -21.84 -5.57
CA LYS A 56 -6.17 -20.75 -5.81
C LYS A 56 -5.64 -19.45 -5.22
N GLN A 57 -6.17 -18.33 -5.68
CA GLN A 57 -5.91 -17.04 -5.07
C GLN A 57 -6.40 -17.04 -3.61
N ASN A 58 -5.51 -16.72 -2.68
CA ASN A 58 -5.84 -16.53 -1.27
C ASN A 58 -6.32 -15.11 -1.02
N SER A 59 -7.60 -14.85 -1.25
CA SER A 59 -8.22 -13.59 -0.87
C SER A 59 -8.54 -13.58 0.63
N THR A 60 -8.57 -12.38 1.22
CA THR A 60 -9.10 -12.17 2.58
C THR A 60 -10.52 -12.72 2.72
N PHE A 61 -11.34 -12.59 1.67
CA PHE A 61 -12.68 -13.16 1.62
C PHE A 61 -12.67 -14.68 1.82
N HIS A 62 -11.88 -15.42 1.04
CA HIS A 62 -11.84 -16.87 1.16
C HIS A 62 -11.23 -17.32 2.52
N SER A 63 -10.28 -16.56 3.04
CA SER A 63 -9.53 -16.93 4.25
C SER A 63 -10.29 -16.63 5.55
N PHE A 64 -11.07 -15.54 5.59
CA PHE A 64 -11.73 -15.07 6.81
C PHE A 64 -13.26 -15.11 6.76
N LEU A 65 -13.85 -15.12 5.56
CA LEU A 65 -15.30 -15.14 5.36
C LEU A 65 -15.73 -16.10 4.23
N PRO A 66 -15.26 -17.36 4.22
CA PRO A 66 -15.74 -18.33 3.24
C PRO A 66 -17.24 -18.57 3.42
N ARG A 67 -17.90 -19.01 2.34
CA ARG A 67 -19.36 -19.18 2.29
C ARG A 67 -19.87 -20.08 3.41
N GLU A 68 -19.14 -21.14 3.72
CA GLU A 68 -19.49 -22.11 4.76
C GLU A 68 -19.56 -21.44 6.13
N ILE A 69 -18.51 -20.69 6.50
CA ILE A 69 -18.47 -19.94 7.77
C ILE A 69 -19.54 -18.84 7.81
N ALA A 70 -19.82 -18.18 6.68
CA ALA A 70 -20.86 -17.17 6.61
C ALA A 70 -22.26 -17.77 6.87
N LEU A 71 -22.56 -18.93 6.27
CA LEU A 71 -23.82 -19.65 6.47
C LEU A 71 -23.95 -20.19 7.90
N GLU A 72 -22.89 -20.76 8.46
CA GLU A 72 -22.87 -21.21 9.87
C GLU A 72 -23.19 -20.08 10.86
N ARG A 73 -22.85 -18.83 10.50
CA ARG A 73 -23.02 -17.65 11.34
C ARG A 73 -24.23 -16.80 11.00
N GLU A 74 -25.12 -17.24 10.10
CA GLU A 74 -26.25 -16.44 9.60
C GLU A 74 -27.15 -15.83 10.69
N LYS A 75 -27.22 -16.47 11.88
CA LYS A 75 -28.01 -15.98 13.03
C LYS A 75 -27.42 -14.73 13.70
N HIS A 76 -26.12 -14.46 13.51
CA HIS A 76 -25.39 -13.39 14.16
C HIS A 76 -24.56 -12.54 13.19
N LEU A 77 -24.55 -12.89 11.89
CA LEU A 77 -23.83 -12.20 10.84
C LEU A 77 -24.77 -11.89 9.68
N THR A 78 -25.01 -10.60 9.45
CA THR A 78 -25.73 -10.11 8.28
C THR A 78 -24.73 -9.56 7.27
N ILE A 79 -24.78 -10.03 6.03
CA ILE A 79 -23.92 -9.55 4.93
C ILE A 79 -24.79 -8.78 3.92
N CYS A 80 -24.45 -7.52 3.70
CA CYS A 80 -25.10 -6.66 2.71
C CYS A 80 -24.10 -6.35 1.57
N THR A 81 -24.27 -6.99 0.42
CA THR A 81 -23.49 -6.69 -0.79
C THR A 81 -24.17 -5.61 -1.64
N ASN A 82 -23.46 -5.03 -2.62
CA ASN A 82 -23.99 -3.98 -3.50
C ASN A 82 -24.62 -2.83 -2.71
N THR A 83 -23.98 -2.50 -1.59
CA THR A 83 -24.45 -1.53 -0.62
C THR A 83 -23.33 -0.54 -0.34
N THR A 84 -23.66 0.75 -0.36
CA THR A 84 -22.74 1.84 -0.05
C THR A 84 -23.12 2.44 1.30
N VAL A 85 -22.14 2.57 2.19
CA VAL A 85 -22.30 3.31 3.46
C VAL A 85 -22.37 4.79 3.13
N HIS A 86 -23.42 5.47 3.60
CA HIS A 86 -23.60 6.90 3.38
C HIS A 86 -22.88 7.71 4.46
N ARG A 87 -23.08 7.36 5.73
CA ARG A 87 -22.47 7.99 6.90
C ARG A 87 -22.76 7.21 8.18
N VAL A 88 -22.03 7.53 9.23
CA VAL A 88 -22.34 7.20 10.63
C VAL A 88 -23.05 8.39 11.26
N GLU A 89 -24.11 8.14 12.01
CA GLU A 89 -24.81 9.15 12.80
C GLU A 89 -24.46 8.99 14.28
N PHE A 90 -24.45 10.12 15.00
CA PHE A 90 -24.01 10.19 16.40
C PHE A 90 -25.14 10.70 17.30
N SER A 91 -25.28 10.08 18.49
CA SER A 91 -26.04 10.66 19.60
C SER A 91 -25.09 11.41 20.53
N ASP A 92 -25.61 12.45 21.17
CA ASP A 92 -24.91 13.18 22.23
C ASP A 92 -25.52 12.78 23.57
N ASP A 93 -24.97 11.74 24.18
CA ASP A 93 -25.46 11.19 25.45
C ASP A 93 -24.63 11.67 26.64
N ASP A 94 -23.36 12.08 26.43
CA ASP A 94 -22.40 12.41 27.50
C ASP A 94 -21.44 13.59 27.15
N GLY A 95 -21.79 14.45 26.19
CA GLY A 95 -20.92 15.55 25.73
C GLY A 95 -19.77 15.12 24.80
N ILE A 96 -19.61 13.81 24.56
CA ILE A 96 -18.75 13.26 23.50
C ILE A 96 -19.67 12.47 22.55
N PRO A 97 -19.72 12.82 21.26
CA PRO A 97 -20.58 12.14 20.29
C PRO A 97 -20.30 10.63 20.23
N ARG A 98 -21.34 9.81 20.32
CA ARG A 98 -21.26 8.34 20.23
C ARG A 98 -21.97 7.84 18.99
N ALA A 99 -21.33 6.96 18.24
CA ALA A 99 -21.94 6.32 17.07
C ALA A 99 -23.21 5.57 17.47
N SER A 100 -24.34 5.95 16.87
CA SER A 100 -25.67 5.43 17.22
C SER A 100 -26.34 4.72 16.05
N LYS A 101 -26.04 5.10 14.81
CA LYS A 101 -26.56 4.46 13.60
C LYS A 101 -25.56 4.50 12.44
N VAL A 102 -25.69 3.55 11.52
CA VAL A 102 -25.06 3.59 10.19
C VAL A 102 -26.16 3.69 9.15
N ILE A 103 -26.06 4.71 8.29
CA ILE A 103 -26.98 4.91 7.17
C ILE A 103 -26.31 4.37 5.91
N PHE A 104 -27.05 3.58 5.14
CA PHE A 104 -26.55 2.95 3.91
C PHE A 104 -27.65 2.76 2.87
N GLY A 105 -27.27 2.53 1.62
CA GLY A 105 -28.18 2.37 0.50
C GLY A 105 -27.59 1.49 -0.60
N SER A 106 -28.33 1.28 -1.68
CA SER A 106 -27.83 0.58 -2.86
C SER A 106 -26.58 1.25 -3.40
N SER A 107 -25.61 0.49 -3.92
CA SER A 107 -24.48 1.08 -4.64
C SER A 107 -24.88 1.70 -5.99
N ASP A 108 -26.05 1.35 -6.52
CA ASP A 108 -26.64 2.06 -7.67
C ASP A 108 -27.19 3.41 -7.24
N SER A 109 -26.55 4.48 -7.72
CA SER A 109 -26.88 5.88 -7.42
C SER A 109 -28.27 6.31 -7.88
N LYS A 110 -28.94 5.52 -8.74
CA LYS A 110 -30.34 5.76 -9.13
C LYS A 110 -31.33 5.37 -8.03
N SER A 111 -30.93 4.51 -7.10
CA SER A 111 -31.78 4.11 -5.98
C SER A 111 -31.81 5.19 -4.91
N THR A 112 -33.00 5.59 -4.49
CA THR A 112 -33.19 6.55 -3.38
C THR A 112 -33.46 5.86 -2.04
N LYS A 113 -33.54 4.52 -2.03
CA LYS A 113 -33.88 3.77 -0.83
C LYS A 113 -32.68 3.71 0.12
N THR A 114 -32.89 4.19 1.34
CA THR A 114 -31.91 4.14 2.42
C THR A 114 -32.38 3.22 3.53
N PHE A 115 -31.41 2.67 4.26
CA PHE A 115 -31.60 1.79 5.39
C PHE A 115 -30.76 2.29 6.57
N GLU A 116 -31.17 1.90 7.78
CA GLU A 116 -30.50 2.26 9.02
C GLU A 116 -30.13 0.98 9.77
N ALA A 117 -28.88 0.87 10.23
CA ALA A 117 -28.47 -0.11 11.22
C ALA A 117 -28.18 0.60 12.54
N LYS A 118 -28.90 0.23 13.61
CA LYS A 118 -28.63 0.75 14.96
C LYS A 118 -27.32 0.16 15.49
N VAL A 119 -26.49 1.00 16.08
CA VAL A 119 -25.20 0.63 16.66
C VAL A 119 -25.40 0.35 18.14
N MET A 120 -25.15 -0.90 18.56
CA MET A 120 -25.26 -1.30 19.97
C MET A 120 -23.92 -1.25 20.72
N LYS A 121 -22.81 -1.39 20.00
CA LYS A 121 -21.47 -1.43 20.59
C LYS A 121 -20.52 -0.49 19.88
N GLU A 122 -20.20 -0.81 18.62
CA GLU A 122 -19.12 -0.15 17.90
C GLU A 122 -19.31 -0.28 16.38
N VAL A 123 -18.82 0.72 15.63
CA VAL A 123 -18.68 0.72 14.17
C VAL A 123 -17.21 0.55 13.82
N ILE A 124 -16.90 -0.33 12.88
CA ILE A 124 -15.54 -0.53 12.37
C ILE A 124 -15.57 -0.17 10.88
N ILE A 125 -14.82 0.87 10.50
CA ILE A 125 -14.70 1.32 9.12
C ILE A 125 -13.51 0.59 8.50
N CYS A 126 -13.76 -0.11 7.39
CA CYS A 126 -12.74 -0.85 6.62
C CYS A 126 -12.84 -0.51 5.13
N SER A 127 -13.13 0.75 4.80
CA SER A 127 -13.41 1.22 3.44
C SER A 127 -12.14 1.59 2.66
N GLY A 128 -10.96 1.28 3.21
CA GLY A 128 -9.67 1.51 2.58
C GLY A 128 -9.23 2.98 2.62
N ALA A 129 -8.00 3.25 2.18
CA ALA A 129 -7.41 4.58 2.25
C ALA A 129 -8.13 5.68 1.46
N LEU A 130 -8.99 5.32 0.51
CA LEU A 130 -9.81 6.30 -0.21
C LEU A 130 -11.21 6.43 0.40
N GLY A 131 -11.83 5.32 0.81
CA GLY A 131 -13.21 5.30 1.28
C GLY A 131 -13.37 5.64 2.77
N SER A 132 -12.44 5.24 3.63
CA SER A 132 -12.51 5.51 5.07
C SER A 132 -12.51 7.00 5.42
N PRO A 133 -11.62 7.85 4.85
CA PRO A 133 -11.72 9.30 5.08
C PRO A 133 -13.00 9.90 4.49
N GLN A 134 -13.50 9.39 3.36
CA GLN A 134 -14.77 9.83 2.78
C GLN A 134 -15.95 9.54 3.73
N VAL A 135 -16.03 8.33 4.28
CA VAL A 135 -17.08 7.97 5.24
C VAL A 135 -17.01 8.86 6.48
N LEU A 136 -15.83 9.12 7.03
CA LEU A 136 -15.68 10.03 8.16
C LEU A 136 -16.16 11.45 7.83
N MET A 137 -15.72 12.02 6.70
CA MET A 137 -16.11 13.36 6.30
C MET A 137 -17.62 13.47 6.08
N LEU A 138 -18.24 12.49 5.39
CA LEU A 138 -19.70 12.43 5.23
C LEU A 138 -20.47 12.24 6.55
N SER A 139 -19.79 11.77 7.59
CA SER A 139 -20.31 11.62 8.95
C SER A 139 -20.07 12.88 9.82
N GLY A 140 -19.49 13.93 9.26
CA GLY A 140 -19.19 15.18 9.97
C GLY A 140 -17.89 15.16 10.77
N ILE A 141 -16.99 14.20 10.51
CA ILE A 141 -15.67 14.12 11.15
C ILE A 141 -14.60 14.40 10.10
N GLY A 142 -13.88 15.51 10.23
CA GLY A 142 -12.88 15.92 9.25
C GLY A 142 -12.56 17.42 9.34
N PRO A 143 -11.84 17.99 8.36
CA PRO A 143 -11.47 19.40 8.41
C PRO A 143 -12.71 20.31 8.39
N ARG A 144 -12.94 21.09 9.46
CA ARG A 144 -14.15 21.91 9.65
C ARG A 144 -14.54 22.71 8.41
N GLN A 145 -13.61 23.48 7.88
CA GLN A 145 -13.88 24.35 6.71
C GLN A 145 -14.36 23.53 5.50
N HIS A 146 -13.73 22.38 5.23
CA HIS A 146 -14.11 21.51 4.11
C HIS A 146 -15.50 20.89 4.30
N LEU A 147 -15.86 20.53 5.54
CA LEU A 147 -17.20 20.02 5.85
C LEU A 147 -18.28 21.09 5.65
N GLU A 148 -18.00 22.32 6.10
CA GLU A 148 -18.88 23.47 5.93
C GLU A 148 -19.10 23.81 4.45
N GLU A 149 -18.04 23.76 3.62
CA GLU A 149 -18.11 23.93 2.16
C GLU A 149 -19.09 22.94 1.48
N HIS A 150 -19.23 21.73 2.05
CA HIS A 150 -20.15 20.71 1.57
C HIS A 150 -21.51 20.68 2.30
N ASN A 151 -21.80 21.67 3.15
CA ASN A 151 -23.01 21.74 3.99
C ASN A 151 -23.18 20.51 4.90
N ILE A 152 -22.08 19.96 5.40
CA ILE A 152 -22.07 18.84 6.33
C ILE A 152 -21.93 19.40 7.75
N LYS A 153 -22.81 18.98 8.66
CA LYS A 153 -22.72 19.34 10.08
C LYS A 153 -21.40 18.81 10.65
N VAL A 154 -20.61 19.70 11.24
CA VAL A 154 -19.36 19.34 11.92
C VAL A 154 -19.70 18.70 13.26
N ILE A 155 -19.32 17.44 13.42
CA ILE A 155 -19.38 16.67 14.66
C ILE A 155 -18.06 16.79 15.40
N HIS A 156 -16.94 16.64 14.70
CA HIS A 156 -15.60 16.84 15.24
C HIS A 156 -14.68 17.41 14.16
N ASP A 157 -13.94 18.47 14.50
CA ASP A 157 -12.95 19.09 13.61
C ASP A 157 -11.65 18.31 13.70
N LEU A 158 -11.38 17.52 12.66
CA LEU A 158 -10.26 16.60 12.62
C LEU A 158 -9.50 16.79 11.29
N PRO A 159 -8.61 17.79 11.19
CA PRO A 159 -7.94 18.14 9.94
C PRO A 159 -7.04 17.02 9.39
N GLY A 160 -6.71 16.02 10.22
CA GLY A 160 -6.00 14.81 9.79
C GLY A 160 -6.78 13.91 8.82
N VAL A 161 -8.11 13.99 8.79
CA VAL A 161 -8.93 13.11 7.94
C VAL A 161 -8.74 13.44 6.47
N GLY A 162 -8.30 12.45 5.69
CA GLY A 162 -8.03 12.60 4.26
C GLY A 162 -6.68 13.26 3.96
N SER A 163 -5.93 13.71 4.97
CA SER A 163 -4.58 14.24 4.77
C SER A 163 -3.56 13.09 4.70
N ASN A 164 -2.30 13.41 4.38
CA ASN A 164 -1.19 12.45 4.45
C ASN A 164 -1.36 11.20 3.56
N PHE A 165 -2.12 11.30 2.46
CA PHE A 165 -2.25 10.22 1.50
C PHE A 165 -0.87 9.82 0.98
N THR A 166 -0.58 8.52 1.01
CA THR A 166 0.70 7.98 0.54
C THR A 166 0.47 6.71 -0.27
N ASP A 167 1.26 6.54 -1.32
CA ASP A 167 1.33 5.36 -2.18
C ASP A 167 2.80 5.09 -2.53
N HIS A 168 3.14 3.95 -3.11
CA HIS A 168 4.44 3.72 -3.74
C HIS A 168 4.38 4.13 -5.22
N PRO A 169 4.99 5.27 -5.62
CA PRO A 169 5.08 5.60 -7.03
C PRO A 169 6.04 4.63 -7.72
N SER A 170 5.68 4.17 -8.91
CA SER A 170 6.49 3.26 -9.71
C SER A 170 6.75 3.80 -11.11
N ILE A 171 7.94 3.54 -11.63
CA ILE A 171 8.40 4.00 -12.93
C ILE A 171 8.72 2.75 -13.78
N PRO A 172 7.88 2.42 -14.77
CA PRO A 172 8.15 1.32 -15.69
C PRO A 172 9.30 1.66 -16.63
N VAL A 173 10.37 0.85 -16.57
CA VAL A 173 11.43 0.79 -17.58
C VAL A 173 11.18 -0.45 -18.44
N ALA A 174 10.96 -0.28 -19.74
CA ALA A 174 10.47 -1.36 -20.59
C ALA A 174 11.34 -1.62 -21.82
N TRP A 175 11.32 -2.86 -22.29
CA TRP A 175 11.98 -3.33 -23.50
C TRP A 175 11.04 -4.22 -24.31
N GLU A 176 11.17 -4.18 -25.62
CA GLU A 176 10.60 -5.20 -26.48
C GLU A 176 11.35 -6.52 -26.34
N ILE A 177 10.60 -7.62 -26.35
CA ILE A 177 11.10 -8.99 -26.31
C ILE A 177 10.34 -9.85 -27.33
N PRO A 178 10.87 -11.01 -27.74
CA PRO A 178 10.09 -11.98 -28.48
C PRO A 178 8.80 -12.34 -27.74
N ILE A 179 7.68 -12.44 -28.47
CA ILE A 179 6.38 -12.75 -27.87
C ILE A 179 6.39 -14.06 -27.06
N SER A 180 7.27 -15.02 -27.40
CA SER A 180 7.45 -16.27 -26.66
C SER A 180 7.91 -16.10 -25.22
N GLU A 181 8.60 -15.00 -24.92
CA GLU A 181 9.11 -14.68 -23.57
C GLU A 181 8.12 -13.85 -22.75
N SER A 182 7.02 -13.39 -23.36
CA SER A 182 6.02 -12.55 -22.69
C SER A 182 4.78 -13.37 -22.28
N ILE A 183 4.13 -12.98 -21.19
CA ILE A 183 2.82 -13.56 -20.79
C ILE A 183 1.73 -13.26 -21.83
N ILE A 184 1.89 -12.19 -22.61
CA ILE A 184 0.97 -11.74 -23.65
C ILE A 184 0.71 -12.85 -24.68
N GLN A 185 1.64 -13.80 -24.88
CA GLN A 185 1.45 -14.93 -25.79
C GLN A 185 0.17 -15.74 -25.52
N VAL A 186 -0.27 -15.79 -24.25
CA VAL A 186 -1.50 -16.47 -23.85
C VAL A 186 -2.72 -15.66 -24.29
N ALA A 187 -2.67 -14.33 -24.22
CA ALA A 187 -3.76 -13.44 -24.62
C ALA A 187 -3.94 -13.40 -26.15
N VAL A 188 -2.85 -13.46 -26.93
CA VAL A 188 -2.90 -13.33 -28.40
C VAL A 188 -3.02 -14.68 -29.15
N SER A 189 -2.89 -15.81 -28.46
CA SER A 189 -2.99 -17.15 -29.08
C SER A 189 -4.02 -18.03 -28.37
N PRO A 190 -5.22 -18.21 -28.95
CA PRO A 190 -6.27 -19.06 -28.37
C PRO A 190 -5.82 -20.49 -28.09
N LEU A 191 -4.99 -21.07 -28.97
CA LEU A 191 -4.45 -22.42 -28.77
C LEU A 191 -3.54 -22.48 -27.53
N LYS A 192 -2.65 -21.51 -27.35
CA LYS A 192 -1.81 -21.44 -26.13
C LYS A 192 -2.66 -21.23 -24.89
N ALA A 193 -3.68 -20.37 -24.95
CA ALA A 193 -4.62 -20.18 -23.84
C ALA A 193 -5.31 -21.48 -23.43
N ILE A 194 -5.82 -22.26 -24.39
CA ILE A 194 -6.45 -23.56 -24.12
C ILE A 194 -5.45 -24.54 -23.51
N LEU A 195 -4.21 -24.58 -24.02
CA LEU A 195 -3.17 -25.46 -23.49
C LEU A 195 -2.73 -25.07 -22.07
N GLU A 196 -2.51 -23.79 -21.78
CA GLU A 196 -2.18 -23.32 -20.43
C GLU A 196 -3.35 -23.51 -19.46
N LEU A 197 -4.59 -23.34 -19.92
CA LEU A 197 -5.78 -23.66 -19.13
C LEU A 197 -5.86 -25.16 -18.83
N ALA A 198 -5.56 -26.03 -19.80
CA ALA A 198 -5.51 -27.47 -19.56
C ALA A 198 -4.40 -27.84 -18.57
N LYS A 199 -3.22 -27.23 -18.66
CA LYS A 199 -2.13 -27.41 -17.67
C LYS A 199 -2.57 -27.01 -16.26
N TYR A 200 -3.31 -25.91 -16.15
CA TYR A 200 -3.85 -25.43 -14.88
C TYR A 200 -4.92 -26.37 -14.33
N LEU A 201 -5.91 -26.77 -15.13
CA LEU A 201 -7.02 -27.61 -14.67
C LEU A 201 -6.60 -29.05 -14.36
N LEU A 202 -5.72 -29.63 -15.17
CA LEU A 202 -5.33 -31.05 -15.03
C LEU A 202 -4.17 -31.26 -14.06
N PHE A 203 -3.22 -30.31 -14.01
CA PHE A 203 -1.98 -30.47 -13.26
C PHE A 203 -1.72 -29.35 -12.25
N GLY A 204 -2.52 -28.27 -12.26
CA GLY A 204 -2.29 -27.07 -11.45
C GLY A 204 -1.01 -26.32 -11.81
N THR A 205 -0.51 -26.48 -13.04
CA THR A 205 0.77 -25.91 -13.50
C THR A 205 0.55 -24.91 -14.64
N GLY A 206 1.64 -24.30 -15.11
CA GLY A 206 1.59 -23.38 -16.25
C GLY A 206 1.42 -21.93 -15.82
N ILE A 207 1.43 -21.04 -16.81
CA ILE A 207 1.49 -19.58 -16.62
C ILE A 207 0.26 -19.07 -15.85
N MET A 208 -0.90 -19.70 -16.04
CA MET A 208 -2.14 -19.34 -15.33
C MET A 208 -2.14 -19.67 -13.83
N SER A 209 -1.19 -20.48 -13.36
CA SER A 209 -1.00 -20.77 -11.93
C SER A 209 -0.10 -19.77 -11.20
N LEU A 210 0.54 -18.85 -11.95
CA LEU A 210 1.49 -17.88 -11.41
C LEU A 210 0.88 -16.48 -11.38
N PRO A 211 1.17 -15.67 -10.35
CA PRO A 211 0.93 -14.23 -10.41
C PRO A 211 1.79 -13.58 -11.51
N SER A 212 1.37 -12.42 -12.01
CA SER A 212 2.15 -11.64 -12.99
C SER A 212 3.53 -11.24 -12.45
N GLN A 213 3.60 -10.94 -11.15
CA GLN A 213 4.83 -10.69 -10.41
C GLN A 213 5.28 -11.98 -9.72
N THR A 214 6.41 -12.53 -10.16
CA THR A 214 7.02 -13.74 -9.57
C THR A 214 8.28 -13.44 -8.76
N LEU A 215 8.88 -12.26 -8.97
CA LEU A 215 10.14 -11.84 -8.36
C LEU A 215 10.07 -10.37 -7.97
N SER A 216 10.75 -10.03 -6.88
CA SER A 216 10.94 -8.65 -6.42
C SER A 216 12.30 -8.53 -5.74
N PHE A 217 12.97 -7.39 -5.95
CA PHE A 217 14.23 -7.06 -5.30
C PHE A 217 14.06 -5.80 -4.46
N PHE A 218 14.32 -5.91 -3.15
CA PHE A 218 14.32 -4.77 -2.24
C PHE A 218 15.75 -4.29 -2.00
N ILE A 219 15.98 -3.01 -2.23
CA ILE A 219 17.32 -2.41 -2.30
C ILE A 219 17.30 -1.11 -1.51
N ARG A 220 18.43 -0.81 -0.85
CA ARG A 220 18.68 0.49 -0.24
C ARG A 220 19.45 1.35 -1.21
N SER A 221 18.90 2.50 -1.57
CA SER A 221 19.44 3.43 -2.56
C SER A 221 20.82 3.92 -2.17
N GLN A 222 21.14 4.01 -0.88
CA GLN A 222 22.46 4.44 -0.39
C GLN A 222 23.54 3.36 -0.56
N SER A 223 23.15 2.10 -0.79
CA SER A 223 24.10 1.05 -1.21
C SER A 223 24.50 1.18 -2.68
N LEU A 224 23.78 2.01 -3.44
CA LEU A 224 24.07 2.34 -4.83
C LEU A 224 24.99 3.57 -4.89
N ASN A 225 26.25 3.42 -4.48
CA ASN A 225 27.23 4.50 -4.61
C ASN A 225 27.70 4.64 -6.08
N GLU A 226 28.36 5.76 -6.41
CA GLU A 226 28.92 6.03 -7.75
C GLU A 226 29.79 4.89 -8.27
N HIS A 227 30.50 4.19 -7.39
CA HIS A 227 31.32 3.04 -7.76
C HIS A 227 30.47 1.82 -8.13
N ALA A 228 29.42 1.52 -7.36
CA ALA A 228 28.51 0.41 -7.61
C ALA A 228 27.68 0.64 -8.88
N ILE A 229 27.04 1.81 -9.02
CA ILE A 229 26.29 2.16 -10.24
C ILE A 229 27.24 2.34 -11.41
N GLY A 230 28.35 3.07 -11.27
CA GLY A 230 29.31 3.30 -12.36
C GLY A 230 30.01 2.03 -12.84
N SER A 231 30.20 1.03 -11.96
CA SER A 231 30.68 -0.29 -12.39
C SER A 231 29.65 -1.08 -13.21
N LEU A 232 28.35 -0.84 -12.95
CA LEU A 232 27.22 -1.44 -13.66
C LEU A 232 26.88 -0.67 -14.95
N ILE A 233 27.14 0.63 -14.98
CA ILE A 233 26.94 1.55 -16.11
C ILE A 233 28.31 2.04 -16.56
N LYS A 234 29.08 1.16 -17.20
CA LYS A 234 30.47 1.43 -17.65
C LYS A 234 30.62 2.64 -18.60
N ASP A 235 29.51 3.11 -19.17
CA ASP A 235 29.47 4.14 -20.22
C ASP A 235 28.83 5.47 -19.80
N SER A 236 28.34 5.62 -18.55
CA SER A 236 27.78 6.91 -18.11
C SER A 236 28.89 7.85 -17.64
N SER A 237 28.93 9.09 -18.14
CA SER A 237 29.77 10.13 -17.56
C SER A 237 29.45 10.29 -16.07
N SER A 238 30.49 10.34 -15.23
CA SER A 238 30.36 10.50 -13.77
C SER A 238 29.58 11.75 -13.34
N SER A 239 29.25 12.65 -14.27
CA SER A 239 28.43 13.84 -14.07
C SER A 239 26.95 13.56 -13.81
N ASN A 240 26.43 12.39 -14.18
CA ASN A 240 24.98 12.11 -14.16
C ASN A 240 24.56 11.21 -12.98
N ILE A 241 25.50 10.82 -12.11
CA ILE A 241 25.19 10.01 -10.93
C ILE A 241 24.98 10.94 -9.73
N GLU A 242 23.86 10.74 -9.01
CA GLU A 242 23.57 11.48 -7.79
C GLU A 242 24.62 11.22 -6.70
N PRO A 243 25.21 12.26 -6.10
CA PRO A 243 26.20 12.09 -5.04
C PRO A 243 25.58 11.38 -3.83
N THR A 244 26.43 10.75 -3.03
CA THR A 244 25.98 10.11 -1.79
C THR A 244 25.34 11.18 -0.88
N PRO A 245 24.15 10.93 -0.29
CA PRO A 245 23.50 11.92 0.58
C PRO A 245 24.42 12.33 1.73
N THR A 246 24.44 13.60 2.11
CA THR A 246 25.18 14.08 3.28
C THR A 246 24.42 13.75 4.57
N GLU A 247 25.06 13.81 5.74
CA GLU A 247 24.41 13.52 7.04
C GLU A 247 23.17 14.38 7.34
N THR A 248 23.12 15.58 6.76
CA THR A 248 22.01 16.52 6.88
C THR A 248 20.83 16.17 5.98
N SER A 249 21.03 15.35 4.95
CA SER A 249 19.97 14.94 4.02
C SER A 249 18.93 14.07 4.74
N PRO A 250 17.63 14.26 4.44
CA PRO A 250 16.58 13.39 4.95
C PRO A 250 16.70 11.95 4.40
N LEU A 251 17.46 11.72 3.33
CA LEU A 251 17.73 10.41 2.72
C LEU A 251 19.00 9.72 3.27
N HIS A 252 19.65 10.29 4.30
CA HIS A 252 20.88 9.74 4.85
C HIS A 252 20.67 8.48 5.71
N LEU A 253 21.59 7.52 5.64
CA LEU A 253 21.50 6.23 6.38
C LEU A 253 21.50 6.36 7.91
N SER A 254 22.07 7.44 8.45
CA SER A 254 22.05 7.69 9.90
C SER A 254 20.63 7.94 10.41
N LYS A 255 19.70 8.30 9.54
CA LYS A 255 18.30 8.45 9.90
C LYS A 255 17.68 7.05 10.07
N PRO A 256 17.10 6.72 11.24
CA PRO A 256 16.54 5.39 11.49
C PRO A 256 15.53 4.93 10.44
N GLN A 257 14.75 5.87 9.89
CA GLN A 257 13.78 5.60 8.83
C GLN A 257 14.41 5.09 7.51
N ASN A 258 15.68 5.39 7.25
CA ASN A 258 16.39 4.99 6.03
C ASN A 258 17.19 3.69 6.20
N GLN A 259 16.97 2.96 7.30
CA GLN A 259 17.60 1.67 7.53
C GLN A 259 16.86 0.51 6.84
N VAL A 260 15.66 0.78 6.30
CA VAL A 260 14.86 -0.16 5.50
C VAL A 260 15.09 0.06 3.99
N PRO A 261 14.77 -0.93 3.13
CA PRO A 261 14.79 -0.73 1.69
C PRO A 261 13.87 0.40 1.23
N ASP A 262 14.35 1.26 0.33
CA ASP A 262 13.64 2.43 -0.19
C ASP A 262 13.37 2.33 -1.72
N ILE A 263 13.97 1.32 -2.38
CA ILE A 263 13.72 0.94 -3.76
C ILE A 263 13.25 -0.51 -3.84
N GLU A 264 12.22 -0.76 -4.64
CA GLU A 264 11.86 -2.10 -5.10
C GLU A 264 11.95 -2.18 -6.62
N LEU A 265 12.59 -3.24 -7.14
CA LEU A 265 12.55 -3.56 -8.57
C LEU A 265 11.67 -4.78 -8.80
N ILE A 266 10.65 -4.62 -9.67
CA ILE A 266 9.72 -5.69 -10.03
C ILE A 266 9.84 -6.02 -11.52
N PRO A 267 10.54 -7.10 -11.88
CA PRO A 267 10.52 -7.62 -13.25
C PRO A 267 9.14 -8.20 -13.60
N LEU A 268 8.61 -7.80 -14.76
CA LEU A 268 7.32 -8.20 -15.29
C LEU A 268 7.48 -8.60 -16.76
N ALA A 269 7.01 -9.78 -17.14
CA ALA A 269 6.97 -10.24 -18.53
C ALA A 269 5.73 -9.70 -19.29
N VAL A 270 5.26 -8.51 -18.91
CA VAL A 270 4.12 -7.79 -19.49
C VAL A 270 4.40 -6.29 -19.44
N SER A 271 3.72 -5.52 -20.29
CA SER A 271 3.75 -4.07 -20.15
C SER A 271 3.05 -3.61 -18.88
N ALA A 272 3.72 -2.73 -18.14
CA ALA A 272 3.16 -1.96 -17.04
C ALA A 272 3.21 -0.45 -17.33
N THR A 273 3.21 -0.06 -18.60
CA THR A 273 3.13 1.33 -19.05
C THR A 273 1.67 1.73 -19.24
N ASP A 274 1.21 2.87 -18.72
CA ASP A 274 -0.19 3.32 -18.90
C ASP A 274 -0.47 3.98 -20.27
N ASP A 275 0.50 3.97 -21.20
CA ASP A 275 0.31 4.51 -22.56
C ASP A 275 -0.63 3.60 -23.37
N THR A 276 -1.79 4.14 -23.71
CA THR A 276 -2.83 3.48 -24.51
C THR A 276 -2.34 2.97 -25.87
N LYS A 277 -1.35 3.59 -26.51
CA LYS A 277 -0.79 3.13 -27.79
C LYS A 277 0.18 1.95 -27.60
N GLU A 278 0.98 1.98 -26.54
CA GLU A 278 1.82 0.83 -26.13
C GLU A 278 0.96 -0.34 -25.63
N HIS A 279 -0.18 -0.06 -24.97
CA HIS A 279 -1.19 -1.06 -24.65
C HIS A 279 -1.87 -1.63 -25.89
N GLN A 280 -2.12 -0.84 -26.95
CA GLN A 280 -2.56 -1.40 -28.24
C GLN A 280 -1.49 -2.31 -28.86
N SER A 281 -0.21 -2.00 -28.64
CA SER A 281 0.91 -2.89 -28.98
C SER A 281 1.01 -4.14 -28.09
N THR A 282 0.33 -4.19 -26.94
CA THR A 282 0.20 -5.42 -26.13
C THR A 282 -0.63 -6.50 -26.86
N PHE A 283 -1.35 -6.15 -27.93
CA PHE A 283 -1.94 -7.12 -28.87
C PHE A 283 -1.15 -7.26 -30.18
N SER A 284 0.04 -6.65 -30.26
CA SER A 284 0.98 -6.85 -31.36
C SER A 284 1.66 -8.21 -31.24
N LYS A 285 2.32 -8.66 -32.31
CA LYS A 285 3.13 -9.90 -32.29
C LYS A 285 4.47 -9.73 -31.54
N ILE A 286 4.63 -8.67 -30.74
CA ILE A 286 5.84 -8.32 -29.99
C ILE A 286 5.50 -8.39 -28.50
N GLY A 287 6.38 -9.02 -27.72
CA GLY A 287 6.25 -9.09 -26.27
C GLY A 287 6.89 -7.86 -25.60
N ILE A 288 6.47 -7.56 -24.38
CA ILE A 288 7.06 -6.49 -23.57
C ILE A 288 7.54 -7.08 -22.26
N PHE A 289 8.77 -6.72 -21.88
CA PHE A 289 9.34 -6.94 -20.56
C PHE A 289 9.55 -5.59 -19.89
N CYS A 290 9.17 -5.48 -18.63
CA CYS A 290 9.27 -4.26 -17.85
C CYS A 290 9.92 -4.54 -16.51
N ILE A 291 10.74 -3.61 -16.03
CA ILE A 291 11.14 -3.53 -14.63
C ILE A 291 10.43 -2.31 -14.06
N LEU A 292 9.52 -2.52 -13.11
CA LEU A 292 8.97 -1.41 -12.32
C LEU A 292 10.01 -1.00 -11.29
N ALA A 293 10.50 0.23 -11.42
CA ALA A 293 11.30 0.89 -10.40
C ALA A 293 10.37 1.59 -9.41
N VAL A 294 10.17 1.00 -8.25
CA VAL A 294 9.21 1.43 -7.23
C VAL A 294 9.92 2.17 -6.10
N ILE A 295 9.34 3.29 -5.67
CA ILE A 295 9.79 4.03 -4.48
C ILE A 295 8.99 3.55 -3.27
N CYS A 296 9.67 2.88 -2.33
CA CYS A 296 9.03 2.23 -1.18
C CYS A 296 8.99 3.09 0.09
N ASP A 297 9.71 4.21 0.10
CA ASP A 297 9.67 5.15 1.22
C ASP A 297 9.56 6.62 0.75
N PRO A 298 8.46 6.98 0.06
CA PRO A 298 8.30 8.33 -0.45
C PRO A 298 8.07 9.34 0.67
N LEU A 299 8.65 10.53 0.52
CA LEU A 299 8.46 11.67 1.40
C LEU A 299 7.27 12.54 0.99
N SER A 300 6.92 12.50 -0.28
CA SER A 300 5.75 13.15 -0.86
C SER A 300 4.45 12.74 -0.17
N ARG A 301 3.52 13.69 -0.04
CA ARG A 301 2.19 13.45 0.55
C ARG A 301 1.12 14.07 -0.33
N GLY A 302 0.03 13.33 -0.48
CA GLY A 302 -1.18 13.76 -1.16
C GLY A 302 -2.33 14.01 -0.19
N SER A 303 -3.53 14.09 -0.76
CA SER A 303 -4.78 14.20 0.02
C SER A 303 -5.98 13.54 -0.67
N VAL A 304 -6.99 13.21 0.13
CA VAL A 304 -8.30 12.73 -0.30
C VAL A 304 -9.36 13.68 0.25
N ARG A 305 -10.16 14.28 -0.64
CA ARG A 305 -11.19 15.25 -0.29
C ARG A 305 -12.54 14.84 -0.87
N LEU A 306 -13.63 15.28 -0.24
CA LEU A 306 -14.95 15.16 -0.86
C LEU A 306 -15.03 16.04 -2.11
N THR A 307 -15.76 15.56 -3.12
CA THR A 307 -16.18 16.37 -4.28
C THR A 307 -17.62 16.85 -4.12
N SER A 308 -18.42 16.14 -3.33
CA SER A 308 -19.78 16.50 -2.96
C SER A 308 -20.19 15.80 -1.65
N SER A 309 -21.37 16.13 -1.12
CA SER A 309 -21.99 15.43 0.01
C SER A 309 -22.70 14.13 -0.39
N SER A 310 -22.64 13.73 -1.67
CA SER A 310 -23.19 12.46 -2.15
C SER A 310 -22.23 11.31 -1.83
N PRO A 311 -22.71 10.22 -1.22
CA PRO A 311 -21.90 9.03 -0.96
C PRO A 311 -21.53 8.25 -2.23
N HIS A 312 -22.15 8.56 -3.38
CA HIS A 312 -21.85 7.94 -4.67
C HIS A 312 -20.82 8.73 -5.49
N SER A 313 -20.43 9.92 -5.04
CA SER A 313 -19.39 10.69 -5.71
C SER A 313 -18.02 10.09 -5.38
N TYR A 314 -17.18 9.94 -6.40
CA TYR A 314 -15.77 9.64 -6.17
C TYR A 314 -15.09 10.80 -5.45
N PRO A 315 -14.24 10.52 -4.44
CA PRO A 315 -13.47 11.57 -3.79
C PRO A 315 -12.45 12.17 -4.77
N ALA A 316 -12.08 13.42 -4.55
CA ALA A 316 -10.95 14.05 -5.21
C ALA A 316 -9.68 13.50 -4.56
N VAL A 317 -8.78 12.94 -5.36
CA VAL A 317 -7.52 12.38 -4.89
C VAL A 317 -6.39 13.18 -5.53
N ASP A 318 -5.62 13.85 -4.67
CA ASP A 318 -4.32 14.38 -5.04
C ASP A 318 -3.27 13.35 -4.58
N PHE A 319 -2.51 12.78 -5.51
CA PHE A 319 -1.48 11.81 -5.16
C PHE A 319 -0.24 12.47 -4.56
N GLY A 320 -0.02 13.77 -4.83
CA GLY A 320 1.14 14.49 -4.34
C GLY A 320 2.49 13.95 -4.80
N ILE A 321 2.55 13.10 -5.83
CA ILE A 321 3.79 12.45 -6.31
C ILE A 321 4.82 13.53 -6.69
N PHE A 322 6.02 13.43 -6.12
CA PHE A 322 7.12 14.40 -6.25
C PHE A 322 6.82 15.81 -5.69
N SER A 323 5.85 15.94 -4.77
CA SER A 323 5.69 17.16 -3.96
C SER A 323 6.91 17.44 -3.09
N ASN A 324 7.63 16.39 -2.67
CA ASN A 324 8.95 16.51 -2.09
C ASN A 324 10.02 16.28 -3.18
N PRO A 325 10.95 17.23 -3.41
CA PRO A 325 11.97 17.09 -4.46
C PRO A 325 12.95 15.93 -4.22
N ASP A 326 13.14 15.49 -2.98
CA ASP A 326 14.06 14.39 -2.65
C ASP A 326 13.58 13.05 -3.21
N ASP A 327 12.28 12.88 -3.44
CA ASP A 327 11.75 11.66 -4.07
C ASP A 327 12.20 11.52 -5.53
N MET A 328 12.50 12.64 -6.22
CA MET A 328 13.04 12.59 -7.59
C MET A 328 14.47 12.05 -7.62
N ILE A 329 15.28 12.36 -6.60
CA ILE A 329 16.63 11.79 -6.45
C ILE A 329 16.53 10.26 -6.35
N LEU A 330 15.59 9.77 -5.53
CA LEU A 330 15.36 8.35 -5.35
C LEU A 330 14.82 7.67 -6.62
N ALA A 331 13.90 8.33 -7.32
CA ALA A 331 13.37 7.87 -8.61
C ALA A 331 14.48 7.68 -9.66
N ARG A 332 15.37 8.67 -9.82
CA ARG A 332 16.51 8.60 -10.75
C ARG A 332 17.41 7.42 -10.45
N ARG A 333 17.77 7.21 -9.17
CA ARG A 333 18.57 6.05 -8.76
C ARG A 333 17.89 4.72 -9.10
N ALA A 334 16.58 4.62 -8.86
CA ALA A 334 15.81 3.41 -9.15
C ALA A 334 15.76 3.12 -10.67
N VAL A 335 15.55 4.14 -11.50
CA VAL A 335 15.56 4.00 -12.97
C VAL A 335 16.93 3.63 -13.50
N HIS A 336 18.01 4.28 -13.04
CA HIS A 336 19.38 3.92 -13.42
C HIS A 336 19.70 2.46 -13.08
N LEU A 337 19.25 1.99 -11.91
CA LEU A 337 19.45 0.60 -11.52
C LEU A 337 18.66 -0.37 -12.41
N ALA A 338 17.41 -0.05 -12.76
CA ALA A 338 16.62 -0.85 -13.69
C ALA A 338 17.27 -0.93 -15.07
N LEU A 339 17.80 0.19 -15.61
CA LEU A 339 18.53 0.22 -16.87
C LEU A 339 19.80 -0.65 -16.82
N ALA A 340 20.57 -0.54 -15.74
CA ALA A 340 21.76 -1.36 -15.52
C ALA A 340 21.45 -2.87 -15.45
N PHE A 341 20.33 -3.23 -14.84
CA PHE A 341 19.85 -4.62 -14.81
C PHE A 341 19.49 -5.10 -16.23
N GLY A 342 18.80 -4.28 -17.02
CA GLY A 342 18.52 -4.54 -18.43
C GLY A 342 19.78 -4.79 -19.26
N LYS A 343 20.82 -3.94 -19.11
CA LYS A 343 22.13 -4.15 -19.77
C LYS A 343 22.76 -5.50 -19.41
N THR A 344 22.70 -5.87 -18.13
CA THR A 344 23.24 -7.15 -17.65
C THR A 344 22.47 -8.34 -18.22
N MET A 345 21.14 -8.25 -18.31
CA MET A 345 20.31 -9.25 -18.96
C MET A 345 20.66 -9.43 -20.44
N LEU A 346 20.81 -8.32 -21.18
CA LEU A 346 21.23 -8.35 -22.59
C LEU A 346 22.62 -9.00 -22.73
N ALA A 347 23.59 -8.61 -21.90
CA ALA A 347 24.93 -9.19 -21.90
C ALA A 347 24.94 -10.70 -21.55
N SER A 348 23.97 -11.18 -20.77
CA SER A 348 23.78 -12.61 -20.47
C SER A 348 23.12 -13.40 -21.61
N GLY A 349 22.70 -12.74 -22.68
CA GLY A 349 22.06 -13.35 -23.85
C GLY A 349 20.53 -13.38 -23.80
N PHE A 350 19.89 -12.68 -22.85
CA PHE A 350 18.44 -12.54 -22.84
C PHE A 350 18.00 -11.62 -24.00
N PRO A 351 16.94 -11.96 -24.77
CA PRO A 351 16.61 -11.28 -26.02
C PRO A 351 15.85 -9.96 -25.79
N LEU A 352 16.49 -8.98 -25.15
CA LEU A 352 16.01 -7.59 -25.15
C LEU A 352 16.28 -6.99 -26.53
N LEU A 353 15.22 -6.55 -27.22
CA LEU A 353 15.29 -6.06 -28.59
C LEU A 353 15.59 -4.56 -28.65
N ARG A 354 14.61 -3.73 -28.25
CA ARG A 354 14.77 -2.27 -28.16
C ARG A 354 14.18 -1.76 -26.86
N PRO A 355 14.78 -0.73 -26.23
CA PRO A 355 14.12 -0.04 -25.13
C PRO A 355 12.84 0.63 -25.63
N VAL A 356 11.84 0.68 -24.77
CA VAL A 356 10.57 1.37 -25.02
C VAL A 356 10.68 2.77 -24.43
N THR A 357 11.37 3.64 -25.16
CA THR A 357 11.43 5.09 -24.91
C THR A 357 10.38 5.75 -25.79
N PHE A 358 9.28 6.23 -25.19
CA PHE A 358 8.21 7.03 -25.79
C PHE A 358 7.63 6.56 -27.15
N SER A 359 6.41 6.01 -27.13
CA SER A 359 5.58 5.93 -28.33
C SER A 359 4.78 7.23 -28.53
N SER A 360 5.09 7.96 -29.60
CA SER A 360 4.35 9.09 -30.17
C SER A 360 4.58 10.50 -29.59
N GLU A 361 5.20 11.31 -30.45
CA GLU A 361 5.32 12.78 -30.45
C GLU A 361 6.26 13.40 -29.39
N SER A 362 7.45 13.74 -29.88
CA SER A 362 8.50 14.63 -29.35
C SER A 362 9.52 14.05 -28.34
N GLN A 363 10.69 13.72 -28.92
CA GLN A 363 12.01 13.45 -28.34
C GLN A 363 12.29 11.99 -27.98
N ASP A 364 13.21 11.37 -28.73
CA ASP A 364 14.00 10.22 -28.28
C ASP A 364 14.82 10.69 -27.07
N LEU A 365 14.22 10.66 -25.87
CA LEU A 365 14.95 11.01 -24.65
C LEU A 365 16.04 9.97 -24.45
N ASP A 366 17.28 10.43 -24.36
CA ASP A 366 18.39 9.56 -24.00
C ASP A 366 18.36 9.33 -22.49
N VAL A 367 17.46 8.48 -22.02
CA VAL A 367 17.34 8.17 -20.58
C VAL A 367 18.61 7.48 -20.05
N GLU A 368 19.43 6.93 -20.95
CA GLU A 368 20.63 6.17 -20.62
C GLU A 368 21.89 7.05 -20.52
N HIS A 369 22.04 8.04 -21.40
CA HIS A 369 23.21 8.93 -21.47
C HIS A 369 22.88 10.43 -21.38
N GLY A 370 21.60 10.78 -21.35
CA GLY A 370 21.09 12.13 -21.16
C GLY A 370 21.31 12.64 -19.75
N ASP A 371 21.08 13.94 -19.60
CA ASP A 371 21.25 14.61 -18.33
C ASP A 371 20.10 14.32 -17.34
N HIS A 372 20.21 14.88 -16.15
CA HIS A 372 19.17 14.77 -15.12
C HIS A 372 17.82 15.31 -15.57
N GLU A 373 17.78 16.31 -16.45
CA GLU A 373 16.53 16.92 -16.92
C GLU A 373 15.76 15.97 -17.85
N GLU A 374 16.47 15.26 -18.74
CA GLU A 374 15.88 14.24 -19.61
C GLU A 374 15.33 13.06 -18.79
N MET A 375 16.09 12.59 -17.80
CA MET A 375 15.65 11.53 -16.89
C MET A 375 14.41 11.95 -16.10
N ASP A 376 14.40 13.17 -15.57
CA ASP A 376 13.27 13.76 -14.85
C ASP A 376 12.00 13.82 -15.72
N LYS A 377 12.13 14.19 -16.99
CA LYS A 377 11.02 14.19 -17.96
C LYS A 377 10.48 12.79 -18.19
N PHE A 378 11.38 11.82 -18.37
CA PHE A 378 11.00 10.40 -18.49
C PHE A 378 10.25 9.91 -17.24
N ILE A 379 10.78 10.17 -16.05
CA ILE A 379 10.18 9.78 -14.77
C ILE A 379 8.79 10.39 -14.63
N ARG A 380 8.64 11.71 -14.82
CA ARG A 380 7.33 12.39 -14.69
C ARG A 380 6.31 11.88 -15.69
N HIS A 381 6.74 11.47 -16.88
CA HIS A 381 5.84 10.92 -17.88
C HIS A 381 5.42 9.48 -17.57
N ARG A 382 6.34 8.66 -17.05
CA ARG A 382 6.13 7.22 -16.84
C ARG A 382 5.56 6.89 -15.46
N VAL A 383 5.75 7.76 -14.47
CA VAL A 383 5.36 7.47 -13.08
C VAL A 383 3.88 7.13 -12.98
N ARG A 384 3.60 6.08 -12.21
CA ARG A 384 2.26 5.57 -11.95
C ARG A 384 2.10 5.18 -10.49
N ASN A 385 0.85 4.98 -10.06
CA ASN A 385 0.53 4.38 -8.78
C ASN A 385 0.81 2.86 -8.77
N THR A 386 1.00 2.32 -7.57
CA THR A 386 1.13 0.86 -7.33
C THR A 386 -0.05 0.32 -6.50
N PHE A 387 -1.08 1.13 -6.31
CA PHE A 387 -2.30 0.79 -5.56
C PHE A 387 -2.04 0.45 -4.08
N HIS A 388 -0.96 0.98 -3.50
CA HIS A 388 -0.61 0.85 -2.08
C HIS A 388 -1.12 2.04 -1.25
N TYR A 389 -2.32 2.53 -1.57
CA TYR A 389 -2.95 3.68 -0.93
C TYR A 389 -3.05 3.49 0.59
N SER A 390 -2.58 4.48 1.35
CA SER A 390 -2.49 4.39 2.80
C SER A 390 -2.53 5.75 3.49
N SER A 391 -2.56 5.71 4.83
CA SER A 391 -2.20 6.81 5.73
C SER A 391 -3.16 8.01 5.77
N THR A 392 -4.33 7.92 5.11
CA THR A 392 -5.37 8.98 5.07
C THR A 392 -6.21 9.14 6.32
N CYS A 393 -6.10 8.20 7.25
CA CYS A 393 -6.67 8.25 8.59
C CYS A 393 -5.59 7.89 9.61
N ARG A 394 -4.41 8.51 9.46
CA ARG A 394 -3.16 8.21 10.14
C ARG A 394 -3.33 7.96 11.65
N MET A 395 -2.81 6.83 12.14
CA MET A 395 -2.70 6.58 13.57
C MET A 395 -1.62 7.46 14.20
N GLY A 396 -1.98 8.24 15.21
CA GLY A 396 -1.07 9.16 15.91
C GLY A 396 -1.78 10.15 16.82
N SER A 397 -1.00 11.06 17.42
CA SER A 397 -1.53 12.13 18.26
C SER A 397 -2.39 13.09 17.42
N GLU A 398 -3.59 13.42 17.90
CA GLU A 398 -4.42 14.47 17.34
C GLU A 398 -3.70 15.83 17.36
N ALA A 399 -2.88 16.08 18.39
CA ALA A 399 -2.14 17.32 18.58
C ALA A 399 -0.81 17.41 17.80
N ASP A 400 -0.54 16.49 16.88
CA ASP A 400 0.64 16.55 16.01
C ASP A 400 0.53 17.76 15.07
N GLU A 401 1.39 18.77 15.27
CA GLU A 401 1.34 20.04 14.54
C GLU A 401 1.59 19.89 13.03
N ASN A 402 2.36 18.88 12.63
CA ASN A 402 2.76 18.70 11.24
C ASN A 402 1.83 17.74 10.49
N ALA A 403 1.34 16.70 11.17
CA ALA A 403 0.46 15.71 10.58
C ALA A 403 -0.55 15.20 11.62
N PRO A 404 -1.63 15.95 11.91
CA PRO A 404 -2.63 15.56 12.90
C PRO A 404 -3.12 14.12 12.72
N GLY A 405 -3.07 13.33 13.80
CA GLY A 405 -3.56 11.95 13.80
C GLY A 405 -5.09 11.89 13.77
N VAL A 406 -5.62 10.79 13.23
CA VAL A 406 -7.07 10.51 13.14
C VAL A 406 -7.52 9.44 14.11
N VAL A 407 -6.65 8.45 14.38
CA VAL A 407 -6.94 7.37 15.32
C VAL A 407 -5.86 7.21 16.39
N ASP A 408 -6.24 6.72 17.56
CA ASP A 408 -5.33 6.33 18.63
C ASP A 408 -4.62 4.98 18.36
N ASN A 409 -3.76 4.54 19.28
CA ASN A 409 -3.03 3.27 19.19
C ASN A 409 -3.91 2.02 19.33
N GLU A 410 -5.19 2.19 19.65
CA GLU A 410 -6.22 1.17 19.63
C GLU A 410 -7.13 1.31 18.39
N LEU A 411 -6.79 2.17 17.43
CA LEU A 411 -7.54 2.42 16.19
C LEU A 411 -8.88 3.14 16.38
N ARG A 412 -9.12 3.76 17.54
CA ARG A 412 -10.34 4.53 17.81
C ARG A 412 -10.22 5.93 17.21
N VAL A 413 -11.28 6.40 16.57
CA VAL A 413 -11.31 7.74 15.98
C VAL A 413 -11.34 8.81 17.08
N HIS A 414 -10.46 9.81 16.97
CA HIS A 414 -10.39 10.90 17.95
C HIS A 414 -11.68 11.73 17.96
N GLY A 415 -12.01 12.27 19.14
CA GLY A 415 -13.18 13.14 19.36
C GLY A 415 -14.55 12.45 19.38
N VAL A 416 -14.64 11.14 19.07
CA VAL A 416 -15.92 10.40 19.08
C VAL A 416 -15.80 9.04 19.75
N LYS A 417 -16.93 8.49 20.21
CA LYS A 417 -17.02 7.15 20.82
C LYS A 417 -17.63 6.13 19.85
N GLY A 418 -17.14 4.89 19.93
CA GLY A 418 -17.73 3.75 19.24
C GLY A 418 -17.44 3.69 17.74
N VAL A 419 -16.34 4.30 17.28
CA VAL A 419 -15.85 4.20 15.90
C VAL A 419 -14.39 3.82 15.90
N ARG A 420 -14.03 2.77 15.14
CA ARG A 420 -12.65 2.39 14.81
C ARG A 420 -12.45 2.35 13.31
N ILE A 421 -11.19 2.40 12.88
CA ILE A 421 -10.80 2.17 11.48
C ILE A 421 -9.79 1.03 11.42
N ALA A 422 -10.02 0.05 10.56
CA ALA A 422 -9.19 -1.16 10.49
C ALA A 422 -8.81 -1.50 9.04
N ASP A 423 -8.08 -0.60 8.40
CA ASP A 423 -7.53 -0.77 7.05
C ASP A 423 -6.23 0.04 6.87
N ALA A 424 -5.68 0.07 5.66
CA ALA A 424 -4.41 0.75 5.37
C ALA A 424 -4.43 2.28 5.56
N SER A 425 -5.60 2.91 5.70
CA SER A 425 -5.71 4.35 6.01
C SER A 425 -5.05 4.71 7.34
N VAL A 426 -4.97 3.78 8.30
CA VAL A 426 -4.46 4.06 9.64
C VAL A 426 -2.94 3.99 9.77
N PHE A 427 -2.23 3.59 8.72
CA PHE A 427 -0.79 3.51 8.78
C PHE A 427 -0.20 4.87 9.19
N PRO A 428 0.68 4.92 10.22
CA PRO A 428 1.38 6.16 10.57
C PRO A 428 2.23 6.68 9.40
N LYS A 429 2.79 5.73 8.65
CA LYS A 429 3.61 5.89 7.46
C LYS A 429 3.42 4.64 6.61
N ILE A 430 3.43 4.78 5.29
CA ILE A 430 3.45 3.61 4.41
C ILE A 430 4.66 2.73 4.75
N VAL A 431 4.45 1.42 4.79
CA VAL A 431 5.55 0.48 5.02
C VAL A 431 6.25 0.20 3.71
N SER A 432 7.57 0.01 3.74
CA SER A 432 8.39 -0.26 2.54
C SER A 432 8.25 -1.69 2.02
N HIS A 433 7.00 -2.10 1.79
CA HIS A 433 6.60 -3.40 1.30
C HIS A 433 5.16 -3.35 0.76
N HIS A 434 4.73 -4.39 0.06
CA HIS A 434 3.33 -4.52 -0.37
C HIS A 434 2.36 -4.46 0.83
N THR A 435 1.29 -3.69 0.70
CA THR A 435 0.46 -3.29 1.85
C THR A 435 -0.61 -4.29 2.27
N MET A 436 -0.80 -5.39 1.52
CA MET A 436 -1.81 -6.41 1.83
C MET A 436 -1.61 -7.05 3.22
N ALA A 437 -0.42 -7.58 3.50
CA ALA A 437 -0.13 -8.22 4.78
C ALA A 437 -0.18 -7.23 5.96
N PRO A 438 0.42 -6.02 5.87
CA PRO A 438 0.24 -4.96 6.87
C PRO A 438 -1.23 -4.60 7.15
N ALA A 439 -2.08 -4.52 6.13
CA ALA A 439 -3.50 -4.24 6.31
C ALA A 439 -4.21 -5.39 7.07
N ALA A 440 -3.84 -6.64 6.75
CA ALA A 440 -4.33 -7.82 7.46
C ALA A 440 -3.90 -7.84 8.94
N MET A 441 -2.67 -7.39 9.24
CA MET A 441 -2.18 -7.26 10.61
C MET A 441 -3.01 -6.25 11.39
N VAL A 442 -3.31 -5.08 10.81
CA VAL A 442 -4.18 -4.06 11.42
C VAL A 442 -5.56 -4.63 11.71
N ALA A 443 -6.17 -5.31 10.73
CA ALA A 443 -7.48 -5.93 10.90
C ALA A 443 -7.48 -7.01 12.00
N THR A 444 -6.46 -7.86 12.04
CA THR A 444 -6.29 -8.89 13.08
C THR A 444 -6.09 -8.27 14.45
N ARG A 445 -5.33 -7.18 14.54
CA ARG A 445 -5.13 -6.44 15.79
C ARG A 445 -6.42 -5.80 16.28
N CYS A 446 -7.19 -5.19 15.37
CA CYS A 446 -8.51 -4.65 15.68
C CYS A 446 -9.44 -5.74 16.23
N ALA A 447 -9.50 -6.92 15.60
CA ALA A 447 -10.28 -8.04 16.08
C ALA A 447 -9.88 -8.47 17.50
N GLY A 448 -8.58 -8.47 17.81
CA GLY A 448 -8.06 -8.73 19.16
C GLY A 448 -8.60 -7.74 20.20
N PHE A 449 -8.57 -6.44 19.91
CA PHE A 449 -9.12 -5.43 20.83
C PHE A 449 -10.60 -5.65 21.15
N LEU A 450 -11.40 -6.06 20.16
CA LEU A 450 -12.83 -6.31 20.33
C LEU A 450 -13.09 -7.56 21.18
N VAL A 451 -12.32 -8.63 20.98
CA VAL A 451 -12.42 -9.86 21.76
C VAL A 451 -12.03 -9.60 23.22
N ASP A 452 -10.96 -8.85 23.46
CA ASP A 452 -10.51 -8.53 24.81
C ASP A 452 -11.51 -7.60 25.52
N ALA A 453 -12.08 -6.62 24.82
CA ALA A 453 -13.15 -5.79 25.36
C ALA A 453 -14.39 -6.62 25.75
N GLN A 454 -14.76 -7.62 24.95
CA GLN A 454 -15.90 -8.49 25.24
C GLN A 454 -15.66 -9.41 26.45
N LYS A 455 -14.42 -9.85 26.70
CA LYS A 455 -14.09 -10.67 27.88
C LYS A 455 -14.15 -9.86 29.18
N ASN A 456 -13.92 -8.55 29.09
CA ASN A 456 -13.86 -7.64 30.23
C ASN A 456 -15.21 -6.94 30.52
N SER A 457 -16.22 -7.16 29.68
CA SER A 457 -17.60 -6.66 29.82
C SER A 457 -18.54 -7.75 30.30
#